data_AF-A0A671XFX0-F1
#
_entry.id   AF-A0A671XFX0-F1
#
_cell.length_a   1.000
_cell.length_b   1.000
_cell.length_c   1.000
_cell.angle_alpha   90.00
_cell.angle_beta   90.00
_cell.angle_gamma   90.00
#
_symmetry.space_group_name_H-M   'P 1'
#
loop_
_entity.id
_entity.type
_entity.pdbx_description
1 polymer ?
#
loop_
_entity_poly.entity_id
_entity_poly.type
_entity_poly.pdbx_seq_one_letter_code
_entity_poly.pdbx_strand_id
1 'polypeptide(L)'
;MSLTWSAKDHKNLNQPPATGQKRSRNDAGNKATVVLGAQWGDEGKGKVVDLLATEADLVCRCQGGNNAGHTVVVDGKEYDFHLLPSGIINTKSTSLIGNGVVIHLPGLFEEGDKNEKKGTCLKGWEKRLIVSDRAHLVFDFHQVVDGLQETERQAQEGKTIGTTKKGIGPAYSSKASRTGLRVCDLLADFKDFSTRFKNLVHQYQSMYQSLTVDVDDQLKKLKEYAERLRPMVRDGVYYMYEALHGPPKKILVEGANAALLDIDFGTYPFVTSSNCTVGGACTGLGIPPLNIGDVFGVSKAYTTRVGIGAFPTEQLNAVGELLQTRGHEVGVTTGRKRRCGWLDLVIVRYAHMINGFTAIALTKLDILDVLDEIKVGVAYKLNGKRIPHFPANMDVLQKVEVEYETFPGWKTDTSAARKWNDLPAKAQNYIRFIENHIGVPSMFDTKSQTSMCLVTFTLNQYWRKLLSTLTLKPPNQNHSCVIFVGWHCFTTSEIPISIMIMTSTVLSTLLILPYVSVSYFSQVGRCWKVQRVHDPDVLKANLCLPLMEAQTVWHDVASFHHLKLSSSLVNKQNIYVTFEQCRLYLFCCS
;
A
#
# COMPACT_ATOMS: atom_id res chain seq x y z
N MET A 1 -51.90 -4.40 6.48
CA MET A 1 -52.56 -4.69 5.19
C MET A 1 -51.71 -5.70 4.46
N SER A 2 -52.32 -6.76 3.92
CA SER A 2 -51.64 -7.76 3.09
C SER A 2 -51.27 -7.15 1.74
N LEU A 3 -49.98 -7.14 1.40
CA LEU A 3 -49.51 -6.80 0.06
C LEU A 3 -49.02 -8.06 -0.63
N THR A 4 -49.89 -8.59 -1.50
CA THR A 4 -49.57 -9.63 -2.48
C THR A 4 -48.47 -9.13 -3.41
N TRP A 5 -47.41 -9.93 -3.58
CA TRP A 5 -46.37 -9.66 -4.56
C TRP A 5 -46.96 -9.61 -5.98
N SER A 6 -46.80 -8.47 -6.66
CA SER A 6 -47.27 -8.27 -8.04
C SER A 6 -46.37 -9.00 -9.03
N ALA A 7 -46.90 -10.00 -9.72
CA ALA A 7 -46.16 -10.80 -10.71
C ALA A 7 -45.85 -10.05 -12.03
N LYS A 8 -45.81 -8.71 -12.04
CA LYS A 8 -45.60 -7.88 -13.25
C LYS A 8 -44.21 -7.27 -13.39
N ASP A 9 -43.43 -7.17 -12.31
CA ASP A 9 -42.12 -6.48 -12.34
C ASP A 9 -40.94 -7.38 -12.80
N HIS A 10 -41.21 -8.62 -13.22
CA HIS A 10 -40.20 -9.57 -13.71
C HIS A 10 -40.01 -9.61 -15.24
N LYS A 11 -40.66 -8.74 -16.02
CA LYS A 11 -40.56 -8.72 -17.49
C LYS A 11 -39.39 -7.88 -18.02
N ASN A 12 -38.16 -8.27 -17.66
CA ASN A 12 -36.95 -8.15 -18.51
C ASN A 12 -35.69 -8.76 -17.85
N LEU A 13 -35.85 -9.76 -16.99
CA LEU A 13 -34.77 -10.68 -16.70
C LEU A 13 -34.81 -11.76 -17.78
N ASN A 14 -33.72 -11.92 -18.53
CA ASN A 14 -33.55 -13.06 -19.43
C ASN A 14 -33.85 -14.33 -18.64
N GLN A 15 -34.75 -15.17 -19.18
CA GLN A 15 -34.98 -16.50 -18.63
C GLN A 15 -33.62 -17.22 -18.53
N PRO A 16 -33.34 -17.98 -17.44
CA PRO A 16 -32.17 -18.84 -17.43
C PRO A 16 -32.23 -19.72 -18.69
N PRO A 17 -31.13 -19.84 -19.45
CA PRO A 17 -31.18 -20.42 -20.79
C PRO A 17 -31.82 -21.80 -20.75
N ALA A 18 -32.99 -21.91 -21.39
CA ALA A 18 -33.77 -23.13 -21.44
C ALA A 18 -33.08 -24.15 -22.35
N THR A 19 -32.06 -24.83 -21.83
CA THR A 19 -31.58 -26.16 -22.23
C THR A 19 -30.39 -26.53 -21.35
N GLY A 20 -30.39 -27.76 -20.82
CA GLY A 20 -29.20 -28.36 -20.21
C GLY A 20 -28.18 -28.74 -21.28
N GLN A 21 -27.54 -27.76 -21.92
CA GLN A 21 -26.44 -28.03 -22.83
C GLN A 21 -25.25 -28.61 -22.07
N LYS A 22 -24.83 -29.79 -22.47
CA LYS A 22 -23.68 -30.50 -21.90
C LYS A 22 -22.39 -29.76 -22.29
N ARG A 23 -21.87 -28.92 -21.39
CA ARG A 23 -20.58 -28.23 -21.59
C ARG A 23 -19.47 -29.22 -21.89
N SER A 24 -18.51 -28.79 -22.71
CA SER A 24 -17.27 -29.53 -22.93
C SER A 24 -16.53 -29.70 -21.60
N ARG A 25 -15.84 -30.83 -21.40
CA ARG A 25 -15.03 -31.08 -20.19
C ARG A 25 -13.97 -30.00 -19.92
N ASN A 26 -13.58 -29.26 -20.97
CA ASN A 26 -12.55 -28.23 -20.91
C ASN A 26 -13.12 -26.79 -20.98
N ASP A 27 -14.44 -26.62 -21.09
CA ASP A 27 -15.08 -25.29 -21.08
C ASP A 27 -15.40 -24.87 -19.65
N ALA A 28 -14.42 -24.23 -19.01
CA ALA A 28 -14.58 -23.63 -17.69
C ALA A 28 -15.25 -22.23 -17.74
N GLY A 29 -15.47 -21.65 -18.92
CA GLY A 29 -15.82 -20.23 -19.06
C GLY A 29 -14.64 -19.29 -18.71
N ASN A 30 -14.97 -18.11 -18.18
CA ASN A 30 -13.99 -17.11 -17.75
C ASN A 30 -13.12 -17.64 -16.60
N LYS A 31 -11.89 -17.13 -16.53
CA LYS A 31 -10.95 -17.42 -15.44
C LYS A 31 -10.67 -16.18 -14.61
N ALA A 32 -10.49 -16.38 -13.31
CA ALA A 32 -10.10 -15.36 -12.36
C ALA A 32 -8.57 -15.31 -12.22
N THR A 33 -7.98 -14.16 -12.53
CA THR A 33 -6.57 -13.86 -12.23
C THR A 33 -6.45 -13.50 -10.75
N VAL A 34 -5.47 -14.05 -10.04
CA VAL A 34 -5.31 -13.88 -8.59
C VAL A 34 -3.95 -13.22 -8.29
N VAL A 35 -3.93 -12.22 -7.41
CA VAL A 35 -2.69 -11.56 -6.94
C VAL A 35 -2.48 -11.84 -5.46
N LEU A 36 -1.41 -12.56 -5.11
CA LEU A 36 -1.11 -13.02 -3.75
C LEU A 36 0.26 -12.52 -3.27
N GLY A 37 0.47 -12.44 -1.96
CA GLY A 37 1.77 -12.06 -1.37
C GLY A 37 2.62 -13.31 -1.15
N ALA A 38 3.88 -13.30 -1.61
CA ALA A 38 4.78 -14.44 -1.51
C ALA A 38 5.60 -14.49 -0.20
N GLN A 39 5.44 -13.50 0.70
CA GLN A 39 6.27 -13.34 1.90
C GLN A 39 5.38 -13.11 3.15
N TRP A 40 5.76 -12.19 4.04
CA TRP A 40 5.02 -11.81 5.26
C TRP A 40 4.20 -10.51 5.10
N GLY A 41 3.78 -10.16 3.88
CA GLY A 41 3.00 -8.95 3.62
C GLY A 41 3.84 -7.74 3.24
N ASP A 42 3.17 -6.62 2.99
CA ASP A 42 3.76 -5.35 2.56
C ASP A 42 4.66 -5.43 1.30
N GLU A 43 4.44 -6.43 0.43
CA GLU A 43 5.20 -6.63 -0.81
C GLU A 43 4.80 -5.65 -1.93
N GLY A 44 3.78 -4.81 -1.70
CA GLY A 44 3.29 -3.86 -2.70
C GLY A 44 2.25 -4.40 -3.67
N LYS A 45 1.55 -5.50 -3.31
CA LYS A 45 0.44 -6.10 -4.10
C LYS A 45 -0.51 -5.07 -4.69
N GLY A 46 -0.91 -4.05 -3.92
CA GLY A 46 -1.80 -2.99 -4.37
C GLY A 46 -1.40 -2.34 -5.70
N LYS A 47 -0.10 -2.25 -6.03
CA LYS A 47 0.38 -1.72 -7.33
C LYS A 47 0.20 -2.69 -8.49
N VAL A 48 0.36 -4.00 -8.24
CA VAL A 48 0.09 -5.05 -9.23
C VAL A 48 -1.42 -5.15 -9.46
N VAL A 49 -2.22 -5.05 -8.39
CA VAL A 49 -3.69 -5.01 -8.49
C VAL A 49 -4.16 -3.76 -9.22
N ASP A 50 -3.60 -2.58 -8.96
CA ASP A 50 -3.94 -1.32 -9.63
C ASP A 50 -3.67 -1.37 -11.14
N LEU A 51 -2.49 -1.87 -11.54
CA LEU A 51 -2.16 -2.12 -12.96
C LEU A 51 -3.21 -3.02 -13.63
N LEU A 52 -3.50 -4.18 -13.03
CA LEU A 52 -4.41 -5.17 -13.61
C LEU A 52 -5.88 -4.73 -13.54
N ALA A 53 -6.26 -3.94 -12.53
CA ALA A 53 -7.62 -3.44 -12.34
C ALA A 53 -8.04 -2.41 -13.40
N THR A 54 -7.07 -1.79 -14.10
CA THR A 54 -7.34 -0.89 -15.23
C THR A 54 -8.12 -1.60 -16.35
N GLU A 55 -7.88 -2.90 -16.55
CA GLU A 55 -8.55 -3.71 -17.57
C GLU A 55 -9.60 -4.69 -17.01
N ALA A 56 -9.81 -4.73 -15.69
CA ALA A 56 -10.73 -5.68 -15.06
C ALA A 56 -12.20 -5.21 -15.08
N ASP A 57 -13.11 -6.09 -15.50
CA ASP A 57 -14.56 -5.86 -15.41
C ASP A 57 -15.07 -6.03 -13.97
N LEU A 58 -14.40 -6.90 -13.21
CA LEU A 58 -14.76 -7.26 -11.83
C LEU A 58 -13.50 -7.44 -10.98
N VAL A 59 -13.40 -6.70 -9.87
CA VAL A 59 -12.31 -6.83 -8.89
C VAL A 59 -12.86 -7.32 -7.54
N CYS A 60 -12.40 -8.48 -7.09
CA CYS A 60 -12.91 -9.17 -5.92
C CYS A 60 -11.89 -9.18 -4.76
N ARG A 61 -12.34 -8.93 -3.52
CA ARG A 61 -11.64 -9.41 -2.32
C ARG A 61 -12.27 -10.73 -1.86
N CYS A 62 -11.45 -11.76 -1.63
CA CYS A 62 -11.93 -13.09 -1.24
C CYS A 62 -11.89 -13.35 0.27
N GLN A 63 -10.94 -12.79 1.01
CA GLN A 63 -10.60 -13.16 2.40
C GLN A 63 -10.16 -11.95 3.23
N GLY A 64 -9.95 -12.15 4.53
CA GLY A 64 -9.45 -11.14 5.47
C GLY A 64 -10.53 -10.13 5.90
N GLY A 65 -10.11 -8.94 6.31
CA GLY A 65 -10.97 -7.80 6.62
C GLY A 65 -10.19 -6.49 6.52
N ASN A 66 -10.56 -5.48 7.33
CA ASN A 66 -9.92 -4.16 7.33
C ASN A 66 -8.54 -4.11 8.03
N ASN A 67 -7.80 -5.22 8.05
CA ASN A 67 -6.49 -5.40 8.67
C ASN A 67 -5.30 -5.35 7.69
N ALA A 68 -5.58 -5.23 6.39
CA ALA A 68 -4.57 -4.96 5.36
C ALA A 68 -4.95 -3.66 4.64
N GLY A 69 -3.99 -2.75 4.47
CA GLY A 69 -4.20 -1.47 3.81
C GLY A 69 -3.43 -1.38 2.50
N HIS A 70 -4.05 -0.81 1.46
CA HIS A 70 -3.42 -0.51 0.18
C HIS A 70 -3.72 0.95 -0.20
N THR A 71 -2.66 1.76 -0.33
CA THR A 71 -2.76 3.13 -0.87
C THR A 71 -2.55 3.10 -2.39
N VAL A 72 -3.46 3.73 -3.13
CA VAL A 72 -3.42 3.89 -4.59
C VAL A 72 -3.37 5.39 -4.92
N VAL A 73 -2.62 5.79 -5.95
CA VAL A 73 -2.47 7.20 -6.33
C VAL A 73 -2.98 7.42 -7.75
N VAL A 74 -4.08 8.16 -7.91
CA VAL A 74 -4.65 8.52 -9.21
C VAL A 74 -4.79 10.03 -9.30
N ASP A 75 -4.34 10.62 -10.40
CA ASP A 75 -4.35 12.08 -10.65
C ASP A 75 -3.76 12.91 -9.49
N GLY A 76 -2.68 12.41 -8.89
CA GLY A 76 -2.00 13.03 -7.75
C GLY A 76 -2.73 12.91 -6.40
N LYS A 77 -3.79 12.11 -6.31
CA LYS A 77 -4.60 11.91 -5.09
C LYS A 77 -4.37 10.52 -4.49
N GLU A 78 -3.95 10.47 -3.22
CA GLU A 78 -3.74 9.23 -2.47
C GLU A 78 -5.08 8.71 -1.90
N TYR A 79 -5.58 7.57 -2.37
CA TYR A 79 -6.76 6.87 -1.84
C TYR A 79 -6.32 5.68 -0.98
N ASP A 80 -6.96 5.47 0.17
CA ASP A 80 -6.53 4.48 1.17
C ASP A 80 -7.61 3.41 1.35
N PHE A 81 -7.36 2.22 0.82
CA PHE A 81 -8.31 1.11 0.83
C PHE A 81 -7.95 0.06 1.89
N HIS A 82 -8.95 -0.44 2.62
CA HIS A 82 -8.79 -1.51 3.61
C HIS A 82 -9.78 -2.65 3.34
N LEU A 83 -11.05 -2.33 3.08
CA LEU A 83 -12.11 -3.31 2.82
C LEU A 83 -12.72 -3.15 1.42
N LEU A 84 -12.75 -1.95 0.83
CA LEU A 84 -13.20 -1.76 -0.57
C LEU A 84 -12.11 -2.28 -1.53
N PRO A 85 -12.38 -3.26 -2.41
CA PRO A 85 -11.36 -3.77 -3.36
C PRO A 85 -10.70 -2.61 -4.13
N SER A 86 -9.37 -2.57 -4.23
CA SER A 86 -8.68 -1.34 -4.68
C SER A 86 -9.04 -0.92 -6.11
N GLY A 87 -9.44 -1.90 -6.93
CA GLY A 87 -9.99 -1.68 -8.27
C GLY A 87 -11.31 -0.88 -8.32
N ILE A 88 -11.94 -0.56 -7.19
CA ILE A 88 -13.07 0.37 -7.12
C ILE A 88 -12.71 1.77 -7.62
N ILE A 89 -11.41 2.09 -7.73
CA ILE A 89 -10.92 3.31 -8.37
C ILE A 89 -11.27 3.37 -9.87
N ASN A 90 -11.35 2.22 -10.55
CA ASN A 90 -11.79 2.12 -11.93
C ASN A 90 -13.33 2.24 -11.98
N THR A 91 -13.82 3.36 -12.50
CA THR A 91 -15.26 3.67 -12.58
C THR A 91 -16.05 2.75 -13.51
N LYS A 92 -15.37 2.01 -14.40
CA LYS A 92 -15.97 1.00 -15.29
C LYS A 92 -16.03 -0.39 -14.64
N SER A 93 -15.23 -0.63 -13.61
CA SER A 93 -15.18 -1.92 -12.91
C SER A 93 -16.24 -2.02 -11.82
N THR A 94 -16.77 -3.23 -11.65
CA THR A 94 -17.53 -3.61 -10.45
C THR A 94 -16.56 -4.14 -9.40
N SER A 95 -16.83 -3.88 -8.13
CA SER A 95 -16.07 -4.42 -7.00
C SER A 95 -16.92 -5.41 -6.22
N LEU A 96 -16.36 -6.55 -5.80
CA LEU A 96 -17.04 -7.56 -4.98
C LEU A 96 -16.30 -7.82 -3.68
N ILE A 97 -17.03 -7.80 -2.57
CA ILE A 97 -16.59 -8.37 -1.28
C ILE A 97 -17.19 -9.77 -1.15
N GLY A 98 -16.32 -10.78 -1.20
CA GLY A 98 -16.67 -12.20 -1.17
C GLY A 98 -17.10 -12.73 0.19
N ASN A 99 -17.67 -13.93 0.21
CA ASN A 99 -18.16 -14.61 1.41
C ASN A 99 -17.07 -15.03 2.42
N GLY A 100 -15.79 -15.05 2.00
CA GLY A 100 -14.66 -15.33 2.89
C GLY A 100 -14.28 -14.17 3.79
N VAL A 101 -14.64 -12.94 3.42
CA VAL A 101 -14.32 -11.69 4.12
C VAL A 101 -15.14 -11.52 5.40
N VAL A 102 -14.52 -10.88 6.41
CA VAL A 102 -15.19 -10.36 7.61
C VAL A 102 -15.32 -8.83 7.52
N ILE A 103 -16.54 -8.31 7.66
CA ILE A 103 -16.91 -6.93 7.35
C ILE A 103 -17.23 -6.15 8.63
N HIS A 104 -16.45 -5.12 8.92
CA HIS A 104 -16.81 -4.09 9.91
C HIS A 104 -17.60 -2.98 9.21
N LEU A 105 -18.93 -2.92 9.42
CA LEU A 105 -19.80 -1.98 8.69
C LEU A 105 -19.46 -0.49 8.94
N PRO A 106 -19.20 -0.02 10.18
CA PRO A 106 -18.75 1.34 10.39
C PRO A 106 -17.47 1.65 9.61
N GLY A 107 -16.48 0.75 9.63
CA GLY A 107 -15.22 0.90 8.91
C GLY A 107 -15.37 0.92 7.39
N LEU A 108 -16.26 0.08 6.83
CA LEU A 108 -16.57 0.05 5.39
C LEU A 108 -17.08 1.42 4.90
N PHE A 109 -18.07 1.96 5.61
CA PHE A 109 -18.69 3.23 5.24
C PHE A 109 -17.78 4.42 5.53
N GLU A 110 -17.04 4.41 6.64
CA GLU A 110 -16.04 5.43 6.95
C GLU A 110 -14.92 5.47 5.88
N GLU A 111 -14.47 4.32 5.38
CA GLU A 111 -13.50 4.22 4.28
C GLU A 111 -14.04 4.80 2.97
N GLY A 112 -15.27 4.42 2.59
CA GLY A 112 -15.94 4.94 1.40
C GLY A 112 -16.14 6.45 1.47
N ASP A 113 -16.73 6.94 2.56
CA ASP A 113 -17.07 8.36 2.78
C ASP A 113 -15.80 9.24 2.88
N LYS A 114 -14.67 8.70 3.37
CA LYS A 114 -13.38 9.39 3.35
C LYS A 114 -12.80 9.47 1.94
N ASN A 115 -12.80 8.37 1.19
CA ASN A 115 -12.19 8.33 -0.13
C ASN A 115 -13.03 9.05 -1.20
N GLU A 116 -14.36 9.07 -1.10
CA GLU A 116 -15.25 9.86 -1.98
C GLU A 116 -15.00 11.37 -1.85
N LYS A 117 -14.66 11.86 -0.66
CA LYS A 117 -14.29 13.28 -0.43
C LYS A 117 -12.96 13.67 -1.09
N LYS A 118 -12.07 12.72 -1.38
CA LYS A 118 -10.77 13.00 -1.99
C LYS A 118 -10.88 13.29 -3.49
N GLY A 119 -11.74 12.57 -4.22
CA GLY A 119 -11.85 12.76 -5.68
C GLY A 119 -13.00 12.02 -6.37
N THR A 120 -13.13 12.29 -7.66
CA THR A 120 -14.29 11.90 -8.48
C THR A 120 -14.42 10.41 -8.74
N CYS A 121 -13.32 9.65 -8.73
CA CYS A 121 -13.29 8.22 -9.00
C CYS A 121 -14.18 7.40 -8.04
N LEU A 122 -14.32 7.86 -6.79
CA LEU A 122 -15.14 7.20 -5.76
C LEU A 122 -16.57 7.73 -5.70
N LYS A 123 -16.97 8.70 -6.53
CA LYS A 123 -18.34 9.22 -6.50
C LYS A 123 -19.36 8.13 -6.82
N GLY A 124 -20.29 7.90 -5.89
CA GLY A 124 -21.31 6.85 -6.01
C GLY A 124 -20.72 5.43 -6.03
N TRP A 125 -19.60 5.20 -5.33
CA TRP A 125 -18.94 3.89 -5.20
C TRP A 125 -19.91 2.76 -4.80
N GLU A 126 -20.92 3.06 -3.98
CA GLU A 126 -21.99 2.13 -3.57
C GLU A 126 -22.73 1.48 -4.76
N LYS A 127 -22.85 2.18 -5.89
CA LYS A 127 -23.50 1.63 -7.10
C LYS A 127 -22.64 0.58 -7.83
N ARG A 128 -21.35 0.51 -7.49
CA ARG A 128 -20.34 -0.37 -8.09
C ARG A 128 -19.78 -1.38 -7.10
N LEU A 129 -20.13 -1.29 -5.82
CA LEU A 129 -19.82 -2.33 -4.83
C LEU A 129 -20.94 -3.37 -4.78
N ILE A 130 -20.55 -4.63 -4.79
CA ILE A 130 -21.39 -5.76 -4.42
C ILE A 130 -20.82 -6.39 -3.16
N VAL A 131 -21.68 -6.72 -2.21
CA VAL A 131 -21.33 -7.41 -0.97
C VAL A 131 -22.03 -8.76 -0.95
N SER A 132 -21.29 -9.85 -0.72
CA SER A 132 -21.91 -11.15 -0.52
C SER A 132 -22.72 -11.16 0.78
N ASP A 133 -23.98 -11.52 0.64
CA ASP A 133 -24.90 -11.93 1.71
C ASP A 133 -24.28 -12.91 2.73
N ARG A 134 -23.37 -13.79 2.30
CA ARG A 134 -22.72 -14.82 3.14
C ARG A 134 -21.49 -14.32 3.90
N ALA A 135 -21.01 -13.10 3.65
CA ALA A 135 -19.91 -12.50 4.38
C ALA A 135 -20.27 -12.30 5.87
N HIS A 136 -19.29 -12.49 6.76
CA HIS A 136 -19.50 -12.38 8.21
C HIS A 136 -19.33 -10.95 8.70
N LEU A 137 -20.02 -10.59 9.78
CA LEU A 137 -19.93 -9.26 10.39
C LEU A 137 -18.88 -9.23 11.50
N VAL A 138 -18.06 -8.19 11.48
CA VAL A 138 -17.22 -7.77 12.62
C VAL A 138 -18.03 -6.73 13.39
N PHE A 139 -18.27 -6.98 14.68
CA PHE A 139 -18.90 -6.02 15.59
C PHE A 139 -17.85 -5.29 16.42
N ASP A 140 -18.20 -4.16 17.03
CA ASP A 140 -17.25 -3.35 17.79
C ASP A 140 -16.69 -4.12 18.99
N PHE A 141 -17.51 -4.96 19.64
CA PHE A 141 -17.06 -5.82 20.73
C PHE A 141 -16.01 -6.86 20.27
N HIS A 142 -16.01 -7.31 19.01
CA HIS A 142 -14.92 -8.14 18.49
C HIS A 142 -13.59 -7.37 18.49
N GLN A 143 -13.59 -6.06 18.22
CA GLN A 143 -12.38 -5.22 18.24
C GLN A 143 -11.87 -5.02 19.68
N VAL A 144 -12.78 -4.83 20.64
CA VAL A 144 -12.45 -4.76 22.07
C VAL A 144 -11.83 -6.08 22.54
N VAL A 145 -12.45 -7.23 22.22
CA VAL A 145 -11.96 -8.55 22.61
C VAL A 145 -10.59 -8.88 21.98
N ASP A 146 -10.34 -8.53 20.72
CA ASP A 146 -9.02 -8.63 20.07
C ASP A 146 -7.96 -7.82 20.84
N GLY A 147 -8.33 -6.63 21.34
CA GLY A 147 -7.48 -5.82 22.22
C GLY A 147 -7.23 -6.41 23.61
N LEU A 148 -8.22 -7.10 24.20
CA LEU A 148 -8.12 -7.78 25.49
C LEU A 148 -7.24 -9.03 25.39
N GLN A 149 -7.46 -9.88 24.38
CA GLN A 149 -6.68 -11.11 24.12
C GLN A 149 -5.18 -10.83 23.99
N GLU A 150 -4.79 -9.74 23.32
CA GLU A 150 -3.38 -9.32 23.25
C GLU A 150 -2.80 -8.94 24.63
N THR A 151 -3.60 -8.29 25.47
CA THR A 151 -3.17 -7.88 26.83
C THR A 151 -3.02 -9.10 27.75
N GLU A 152 -3.99 -10.01 27.71
CA GLU A 152 -3.96 -11.28 28.46
C GLU A 152 -2.77 -12.15 28.03
N ARG A 153 -2.56 -12.33 26.71
CA ARG A 153 -1.43 -13.08 26.18
C ARG A 153 -0.09 -12.45 26.58
N GLN A 154 0.02 -11.12 26.55
CA GLN A 154 1.24 -10.43 27.00
C GLN A 154 1.53 -10.71 28.47
N ALA A 155 0.51 -10.76 29.33
CA ALA A 155 0.66 -11.04 30.75
C ALA A 155 1.01 -12.51 31.04
N GLN A 156 0.48 -13.46 30.25
CA GLN A 156 0.69 -14.90 30.44
C GLN A 156 1.98 -15.43 29.79
N GLU A 157 2.25 -15.04 28.55
CA GLU A 157 3.33 -15.61 27.71
C GLU A 157 4.54 -14.67 27.55
N GLY A 158 4.46 -13.44 28.09
CA GLY A 158 5.44 -12.37 27.86
C GLY A 158 5.52 -11.88 26.41
N LYS A 159 4.57 -12.29 25.56
CA LYS A 159 4.60 -12.13 24.10
C LYS A 159 3.23 -11.68 23.60
N THR A 160 3.23 -10.78 22.62
CA THR A 160 2.03 -10.41 21.84
C THR A 160 2.15 -10.99 20.43
N ILE A 161 1.03 -11.34 19.81
CA ILE A 161 1.00 -11.66 18.38
C ILE A 161 1.25 -10.37 17.58
N GLY A 162 0.79 -9.23 18.10
CA GLY A 162 0.84 -7.94 17.44
C GLY A 162 -0.36 -7.72 16.53
N THR A 163 -1.56 -8.11 16.97
CA THR A 163 -2.78 -8.01 16.16
C THR A 163 -3.09 -6.54 15.83
N THR A 164 -3.92 -6.34 14.81
CA THR A 164 -4.34 -4.99 14.38
C THR A 164 -5.42 -4.38 15.28
N LYS A 165 -5.92 -5.13 16.28
CA LYS A 165 -7.05 -4.75 17.16
C LYS A 165 -8.28 -4.35 16.34
N LYS A 166 -8.56 -5.12 15.28
CA LYS A 166 -9.67 -4.93 14.33
C LYS A 166 -10.75 -6.00 14.43
N GLY A 167 -10.64 -6.93 15.38
CA GLY A 167 -11.67 -7.94 15.63
C GLY A 167 -11.69 -9.08 14.62
N ILE A 168 -10.65 -9.20 13.78
CA ILE A 168 -10.56 -10.23 12.73
C ILE A 168 -10.55 -11.63 13.35
N GLY A 169 -9.65 -11.88 14.30
CA GLY A 169 -9.54 -13.17 15.00
C GLY A 169 -10.85 -13.57 15.71
N PRO A 170 -11.43 -12.72 16.58
CA PRO A 170 -12.73 -13.00 17.19
C PRO A 170 -13.86 -13.22 16.19
N ALA A 171 -13.93 -12.48 15.08
CA ALA A 171 -14.95 -12.69 14.05
C ALA A 171 -14.79 -14.04 13.32
N TYR A 172 -13.56 -14.45 12.96
CA TYR A 172 -13.30 -15.78 12.40
C TYR A 172 -13.53 -16.90 13.43
N SER A 173 -13.27 -16.65 14.72
CA SER A 173 -13.61 -17.59 15.81
C SER A 173 -15.13 -17.79 15.96
N SER A 174 -15.91 -16.71 15.89
CA SER A 174 -17.38 -16.76 15.83
C SER A 174 -17.91 -17.51 14.59
N LYS A 175 -17.25 -17.33 13.43
CA LYS A 175 -17.53 -18.08 12.19
C LYS A 175 -17.27 -19.58 12.37
N ALA A 176 -16.10 -19.96 12.90
CA ALA A 176 -15.75 -21.36 13.16
C ALA A 176 -16.68 -22.01 14.21
N SER A 177 -17.04 -21.26 15.25
CA SER A 177 -18.00 -21.70 16.28
C SER A 177 -19.42 -21.86 15.75
N ARG A 178 -19.75 -21.22 14.61
CA ARG A 178 -21.10 -21.10 14.00
C ARG A 178 -22.08 -20.24 14.83
N THR A 179 -21.55 -19.40 15.72
CA THR A 179 -22.32 -18.44 16.52
C THR A 179 -22.33 -17.03 15.90
N GLY A 180 -21.42 -16.78 14.94
CA GLY A 180 -21.32 -15.51 14.22
C GLY A 180 -22.55 -15.16 13.37
N LEU A 181 -22.64 -13.87 13.04
CA LEU A 181 -23.69 -13.29 12.21
C LEU A 181 -23.14 -12.83 10.85
N ARG A 182 -23.98 -12.91 9.83
CA ARG A 182 -23.64 -12.56 8.44
C ARG A 182 -24.50 -11.42 7.91
N VAL A 183 -24.12 -10.88 6.76
CA VAL A 183 -24.87 -9.84 6.04
C VAL A 183 -26.32 -10.29 5.76
N CYS A 184 -26.55 -11.55 5.39
CA CYS A 184 -27.90 -12.10 5.18
C CYS A 184 -28.75 -12.10 6.45
N ASP A 185 -28.13 -12.35 7.62
CA ASP A 185 -28.83 -12.36 8.90
C ASP A 185 -29.28 -10.94 9.29
N LEU A 186 -28.45 -9.92 8.99
CA LEU A 186 -28.76 -8.51 9.23
C LEU A 186 -29.90 -7.97 8.34
N LEU A 187 -30.01 -8.43 7.09
CA LEU A 187 -31.00 -7.94 6.13
C LEU A 187 -32.36 -8.67 6.18
N ALA A 188 -32.44 -9.76 6.94
CA ALA A 188 -33.64 -10.59 7.13
C ALA A 188 -34.57 -10.01 8.23
N ASP A 189 -35.15 -10.85 9.10
CA ASP A 189 -35.92 -10.37 10.25
C ASP A 189 -34.97 -9.78 11.32
N PHE A 190 -35.03 -8.45 11.44
CA PHE A 190 -34.23 -7.72 12.42
C PHE A 190 -34.50 -8.13 13.88
N LYS A 191 -35.66 -8.74 14.19
CA LYS A 191 -35.98 -9.26 15.53
C LYS A 191 -35.19 -10.54 15.83
N ASP A 192 -35.07 -11.48 14.88
CA ASP A 192 -34.21 -12.65 15.02
C ASP A 192 -32.74 -12.25 15.12
N PHE A 193 -32.30 -11.35 14.23
CA PHE A 193 -30.96 -10.77 14.27
C PHE A 193 -30.64 -10.17 15.64
N SER A 194 -31.54 -9.36 16.19
CA SER A 194 -31.38 -8.73 17.51
C SER A 194 -31.26 -9.76 18.64
N THR A 195 -32.03 -10.85 18.58
CA THR A 195 -31.97 -11.96 19.54
C THR A 195 -30.63 -12.69 19.46
N ARG A 196 -30.18 -13.04 18.25
CA ARG A 196 -28.91 -13.73 18.02
C ARG A 196 -27.70 -12.84 18.38
N PHE A 197 -27.77 -11.54 18.11
CA PHE A 197 -26.77 -10.56 18.53
C PHE A 197 -26.67 -10.47 20.05
N LYS A 198 -27.81 -10.38 20.76
CA LYS A 198 -27.87 -10.41 22.23
C LYS A 198 -27.22 -11.67 22.82
N ASN A 199 -27.51 -12.83 22.25
CA ASN A 199 -26.89 -14.10 22.66
C ASN A 199 -25.37 -14.12 22.43
N LEU A 200 -24.90 -13.62 21.29
CA LEU A 200 -23.47 -13.56 20.97
C LEU A 200 -22.72 -12.61 21.91
N VAL A 201 -23.27 -11.42 22.19
CA VAL A 201 -22.71 -10.49 23.18
C VAL A 201 -22.64 -11.16 24.55
N HIS A 202 -23.70 -11.82 25.00
CA HIS A 202 -23.71 -12.51 26.30
C HIS A 202 -22.63 -13.61 26.40
N GLN A 203 -22.41 -14.38 25.32
CA GLN A 203 -21.30 -15.35 25.26
C GLN A 203 -19.93 -14.68 25.39
N TYR A 204 -19.70 -13.54 24.72
CA TYR A 204 -18.44 -12.83 24.88
C TYR A 204 -18.27 -12.20 26.26
N GLN A 205 -19.34 -11.71 26.89
CA GLN A 205 -19.28 -11.18 28.26
C GLN A 205 -19.03 -12.26 29.32
N SER A 206 -19.50 -13.49 29.11
CA SER A 206 -19.20 -14.61 30.02
C SER A 206 -17.74 -15.09 29.91
N MET A 207 -17.12 -14.96 28.72
CA MET A 207 -15.68 -15.22 28.53
C MET A 207 -14.80 -14.07 29.01
N TYR A 208 -15.23 -12.82 28.78
CA TYR A 208 -14.48 -11.60 29.06
C TYR A 208 -15.25 -10.70 30.02
N GLN A 209 -15.05 -10.88 31.32
CA GLN A 209 -15.79 -10.17 32.38
C GLN A 209 -15.63 -8.63 32.34
N SER A 210 -14.56 -8.14 31.72
CA SER A 210 -14.28 -6.71 31.50
C SER A 210 -14.97 -6.11 30.26
N LEU A 211 -15.70 -6.92 29.49
CA LEU A 211 -16.36 -6.49 28.25
C LEU A 211 -17.72 -5.83 28.53
N THR A 212 -17.75 -4.51 28.43
CA THR A 212 -19.00 -3.73 28.43
C THR A 212 -19.46 -3.46 27.00
N VAL A 213 -20.74 -3.74 26.70
CA VAL A 213 -21.36 -3.47 25.39
C VAL A 213 -22.71 -2.79 25.60
N ASP A 214 -22.90 -1.61 25.01
CA ASP A 214 -24.24 -1.02 24.87
C ASP A 214 -24.96 -1.70 23.70
N VAL A 215 -25.74 -2.71 24.03
CA VAL A 215 -26.40 -3.58 23.06
C VAL A 215 -27.45 -2.83 22.23
N ASP A 216 -28.20 -1.92 22.84
CA ASP A 216 -29.33 -1.28 22.16
C ASP A 216 -28.85 -0.12 21.26
N ASP A 217 -27.77 0.60 21.62
CA ASP A 217 -27.06 1.52 20.71
C ASP A 217 -26.41 0.78 19.52
N GLN A 218 -25.72 -0.34 19.77
CA GLN A 218 -25.15 -1.19 18.71
C GLN A 218 -26.23 -1.63 17.72
N LEU A 219 -27.36 -2.16 18.21
CA LEU A 219 -28.47 -2.60 17.36
C LEU A 219 -29.10 -1.44 16.58
N LYS A 220 -29.28 -0.27 17.20
CA LYS A 220 -29.77 0.92 16.49
C LYS A 220 -28.89 1.28 15.30
N LYS A 221 -27.57 1.38 15.51
CA LYS A 221 -26.58 1.68 14.46
C LYS A 221 -26.57 0.60 13.36
N LEU A 222 -26.59 -0.67 13.75
CA LEU A 222 -26.64 -1.79 12.80
C LEU A 222 -27.90 -1.75 11.91
N LYS A 223 -29.05 -1.29 12.45
CA LYS A 223 -30.28 -1.10 11.67
C LYS A 223 -30.15 0.01 10.63
N GLU A 224 -29.50 1.12 10.97
CA GLU A 224 -29.22 2.22 10.05
C GLU A 224 -28.25 1.76 8.93
N TYR A 225 -27.20 1.01 9.28
CA TYR A 225 -26.30 0.40 8.30
C TYR A 225 -26.97 -0.67 7.44
N ALA A 226 -27.96 -1.43 7.94
CA ALA A 226 -28.69 -2.42 7.16
C ALA A 226 -29.37 -1.79 5.94
N GLU A 227 -30.05 -0.66 6.11
CA GLU A 227 -30.73 0.02 5.00
C GLU A 227 -29.75 0.65 4.00
N ARG A 228 -28.63 1.22 4.48
CA ARG A 228 -27.57 1.72 3.58
C ARG A 228 -26.89 0.59 2.81
N LEU A 229 -26.70 -0.58 3.43
CA LEU A 229 -26.05 -1.74 2.84
C LEU A 229 -26.95 -2.48 1.83
N ARG A 230 -28.26 -2.52 2.07
CA ARG A 230 -29.26 -3.31 1.32
C ARG A 230 -29.11 -3.26 -0.22
N PRO A 231 -28.87 -2.11 -0.88
CA PRO A 231 -28.75 -2.03 -2.34
C PRO A 231 -27.48 -2.71 -2.91
N MET A 232 -26.44 -2.88 -2.10
CA MET A 232 -25.17 -3.50 -2.50
C MET A 232 -25.17 -5.03 -2.34
N VAL A 233 -26.13 -5.60 -1.61
CA VAL A 233 -26.07 -7.03 -1.25
C VAL A 233 -26.67 -7.91 -2.35
N ARG A 234 -25.96 -9.00 -2.67
CA ARG A 234 -26.42 -10.07 -3.57
C ARG A 234 -25.97 -11.43 -3.04
N ASP A 235 -26.55 -12.51 -3.58
CA ASP A 235 -25.91 -13.83 -3.45
C ASP A 235 -24.57 -13.78 -4.20
N GLY A 236 -23.49 -13.77 -3.43
CA GLY A 236 -22.13 -13.60 -3.97
C GLY A 236 -21.67 -14.80 -4.80
N VAL A 237 -22.15 -16.00 -4.48
CA VAL A 237 -21.78 -17.25 -5.16
C VAL A 237 -22.48 -17.31 -6.52
N TYR A 238 -23.78 -17.00 -6.56
CA TYR A 238 -24.52 -16.93 -7.81
C TYR A 238 -24.00 -15.81 -8.72
N TYR A 239 -23.71 -14.62 -8.17
CA TYR A 239 -23.10 -13.52 -8.93
C TYR A 239 -21.74 -13.90 -9.54
N MET A 240 -20.88 -14.58 -8.78
CA MET A 240 -19.63 -15.12 -9.31
C MET A 240 -19.84 -16.21 -10.35
N TYR A 241 -20.82 -17.10 -10.16
CA TYR A 241 -21.16 -18.12 -11.17
C TYR A 241 -21.61 -17.49 -12.50
N GLU A 242 -22.42 -16.44 -12.48
CA GLU A 242 -22.80 -15.66 -13.68
C GLU A 242 -21.61 -14.92 -14.30
N ALA A 243 -20.72 -14.34 -13.48
CA ALA A 243 -19.51 -13.68 -13.97
C ALA A 243 -18.54 -14.67 -14.64
N LEU A 244 -18.43 -15.90 -14.12
CA LEU A 244 -17.60 -16.96 -14.68
C LEU A 244 -18.17 -17.58 -15.96
N HIS A 245 -19.49 -17.73 -16.06
CA HIS A 245 -20.13 -18.53 -17.11
C HIS A 245 -21.01 -17.74 -18.10
N GLY A 246 -21.07 -16.42 -17.95
CA GLY A 246 -21.70 -15.51 -18.89
C GLY A 246 -20.78 -15.11 -20.05
N PRO A 247 -20.98 -13.91 -20.64
CA PRO A 247 -20.09 -13.36 -21.66
C PRO A 247 -18.63 -13.22 -21.16
N PRO A 248 -17.65 -13.10 -22.06
CA PRO A 248 -16.25 -12.88 -21.69
C PRO A 248 -16.06 -11.72 -20.70
N LYS A 249 -15.36 -11.98 -19.58
CA LYS A 249 -15.04 -11.00 -18.54
C LYS A 249 -13.65 -11.21 -17.97
N LYS A 250 -12.94 -10.11 -17.72
CA LYS A 250 -11.69 -10.07 -16.96
C LYS A 250 -12.00 -9.94 -15.47
N ILE A 251 -11.73 -11.00 -14.72
CA ILE A 251 -11.96 -11.08 -13.27
C ILE A 251 -10.62 -11.07 -12.54
N LEU A 252 -10.44 -10.14 -11.62
CA LEU A 252 -9.24 -9.98 -10.80
C LEU A 252 -9.57 -10.24 -9.33
N VAL A 253 -8.75 -11.01 -8.63
CA VAL A 253 -8.88 -11.32 -7.21
C VAL A 253 -7.70 -10.72 -6.44
N GLU A 254 -8.01 -9.76 -5.57
CA GLU A 254 -7.09 -9.14 -4.62
C GLU A 254 -6.92 -10.05 -3.39
N GLY A 255 -5.74 -10.65 -3.23
CA GLY A 255 -5.39 -11.47 -2.08
C GLY A 255 -5.16 -10.65 -0.81
N ALA A 256 -5.74 -11.10 0.30
CA ALA A 256 -5.47 -10.55 1.63
C ALA A 256 -4.09 -11.00 2.16
N ASN A 257 -3.41 -10.10 2.88
CA ASN A 257 -2.12 -10.36 3.54
C ASN A 257 -1.13 -11.12 2.63
N ALA A 258 -0.56 -12.26 3.04
CA ALA A 258 0.44 -12.99 2.26
C ALA A 258 0.55 -14.45 2.72
N ALA A 259 1.19 -15.30 1.92
CA ALA A 259 1.30 -16.74 2.15
C ALA A 259 1.86 -17.11 3.53
N LEU A 260 2.88 -16.40 4.04
CA LEU A 260 3.49 -16.72 5.34
C LEU A 260 2.71 -16.14 6.54
N LEU A 261 1.61 -15.45 6.27
CA LEU A 261 0.59 -15.03 7.24
C LEU A 261 -0.70 -15.84 7.11
N ASP A 262 -0.76 -16.84 6.22
CA ASP A 262 -1.91 -17.77 6.12
C ASP A 262 -2.11 -18.53 7.43
N ILE A 263 -3.35 -18.76 7.84
CA ILE A 263 -3.68 -19.47 9.09
C ILE A 263 -3.13 -20.91 9.14
N ASP A 264 -3.10 -21.62 8.01
CA ASP A 264 -2.67 -23.01 7.92
C ASP A 264 -1.19 -23.15 7.51
N PHE A 265 -0.75 -22.30 6.58
CA PHE A 265 0.58 -22.41 5.94
C PHE A 265 1.59 -21.37 6.42
N GLY A 266 1.17 -20.37 7.20
CA GLY A 266 2.04 -19.32 7.69
C GLY A 266 2.91 -19.73 8.87
N THR A 267 3.69 -18.78 9.40
CA THR A 267 4.50 -19.02 10.60
C THR A 267 3.65 -18.96 11.88
N TYR A 268 2.78 -19.96 12.06
CA TYR A 268 1.88 -20.08 13.22
C TYR A 268 2.66 -20.05 14.55
N PRO A 269 2.17 -19.35 15.60
CA PRO A 269 0.90 -18.63 15.72
C PRO A 269 0.92 -17.18 15.19
N PHE A 270 2.02 -16.72 14.59
CA PHE A 270 2.20 -15.34 14.15
C PHE A 270 1.68 -15.15 12.71
N VAL A 271 0.37 -15.36 12.55
CA VAL A 271 -0.38 -15.39 11.28
C VAL A 271 -1.69 -14.62 11.42
N THR A 272 -2.41 -14.39 10.31
CA THR A 272 -3.80 -13.92 10.36
C THR A 272 -4.77 -15.10 10.48
N SER A 273 -6.05 -14.82 10.71
CA SER A 273 -7.11 -15.82 10.92
C SER A 273 -7.84 -16.23 9.63
N SER A 274 -7.25 -15.94 8.47
CA SER A 274 -7.80 -16.24 7.14
C SER A 274 -6.79 -16.94 6.27
N ASN A 275 -7.26 -17.70 5.28
CA ASN A 275 -6.38 -18.22 4.23
C ASN A 275 -5.98 -17.08 3.28
N CYS A 276 -4.68 -16.91 3.10
CA CYS A 276 -4.03 -15.88 2.27
C CYS A 276 -3.38 -16.47 1.02
N THR A 277 -3.64 -17.76 0.79
CA THR A 277 -3.20 -18.58 -0.34
C THR A 277 -4.31 -18.75 -1.39
N VAL A 278 -3.99 -19.36 -2.53
CA VAL A 278 -4.91 -19.53 -3.68
C VAL A 278 -6.20 -20.30 -3.32
N GLY A 279 -6.14 -21.22 -2.35
CA GLY A 279 -7.33 -21.90 -1.81
C GLY A 279 -8.33 -20.93 -1.17
N GLY A 280 -7.84 -19.82 -0.61
CA GLY A 280 -8.65 -18.71 -0.08
C GLY A 280 -9.49 -18.02 -1.15
N ALA A 281 -9.04 -17.95 -2.41
CA ALA A 281 -9.84 -17.43 -3.51
C ALA A 281 -11.05 -18.32 -3.82
N CYS A 282 -10.84 -19.65 -3.83
CA CYS A 282 -11.92 -20.62 -4.07
C CYS A 282 -12.98 -20.58 -2.95
N THR A 283 -12.55 -20.73 -1.69
CA THR A 283 -13.45 -20.74 -0.52
C THR A 283 -14.09 -19.38 -0.24
N GLY A 284 -13.42 -18.29 -0.62
CA GLY A 284 -13.85 -16.91 -0.34
C GLY A 284 -14.78 -16.30 -1.38
N LEU A 285 -14.89 -16.91 -2.57
CA LEU A 285 -15.76 -16.46 -3.67
C LEU A 285 -16.76 -17.53 -4.16
N GLY A 286 -16.64 -18.78 -3.67
CA GLY A 286 -17.49 -19.89 -4.11
C GLY A 286 -17.17 -20.39 -5.52
N ILE A 287 -15.92 -20.21 -5.97
CA ILE A 287 -15.47 -20.57 -7.33
C ILE A 287 -14.68 -21.89 -7.31
N PRO A 288 -14.85 -22.80 -8.30
CA PRO A 288 -14.11 -24.04 -8.34
C PRO A 288 -12.67 -23.80 -8.85
N PRO A 289 -11.69 -24.66 -8.51
CA PRO A 289 -10.29 -24.48 -8.90
C PRO A 289 -10.05 -24.37 -10.43
N LEU A 290 -10.91 -24.98 -11.25
CA LEU A 290 -10.82 -24.90 -12.72
C LEU A 290 -11.05 -23.48 -13.29
N ASN A 291 -11.71 -22.61 -12.51
CA ASN A 291 -11.92 -21.20 -12.84
C ASN A 291 -10.79 -20.29 -12.36
N ILE A 292 -9.75 -20.81 -11.70
CA ILE A 292 -8.53 -20.05 -11.43
C ILE A 292 -7.69 -20.00 -12.72
N GLY A 293 -7.25 -18.79 -13.07
CA GLY A 293 -6.37 -18.51 -14.20
C GLY A 293 -4.95 -18.27 -13.74
N ASP A 294 -4.37 -17.16 -14.18
CA ASP A 294 -3.06 -16.73 -13.72
C ASP A 294 -3.04 -16.42 -12.21
N VAL A 295 -1.97 -16.85 -11.54
CA VAL A 295 -1.75 -16.61 -10.11
C VAL A 295 -0.41 -15.90 -9.95
N PHE A 296 -0.46 -14.59 -9.74
CA PHE A 296 0.73 -13.75 -9.62
C PHE A 296 1.21 -13.68 -8.17
N GLY A 297 2.43 -14.16 -7.94
CA GLY A 297 3.11 -14.06 -6.65
C GLY A 297 3.87 -12.75 -6.53
N VAL A 298 3.46 -11.86 -5.64
CA VAL A 298 4.15 -10.59 -5.40
C VAL A 298 5.21 -10.79 -4.33
N SER A 299 6.48 -10.65 -4.72
CA SER A 299 7.63 -10.78 -3.84
C SER A 299 8.41 -9.47 -3.83
N LYS A 300 8.83 -9.01 -2.67
CA LYS A 300 9.77 -7.89 -2.54
C LYS A 300 11.20 -8.40 -2.80
N ALA A 301 12.06 -7.57 -3.37
CA ALA A 301 13.48 -7.88 -3.66
C ALA A 301 14.35 -8.09 -2.39
N TYR A 302 13.77 -7.88 -1.21
CA TYR A 302 14.31 -8.20 0.10
C TYR A 302 13.13 -8.57 1.00
N THR A 303 13.36 -9.17 2.15
CA THR A 303 12.27 -9.66 3.00
C THR A 303 11.97 -8.67 4.14
N THR A 304 10.70 -8.55 4.50
CA THR A 304 10.25 -7.74 5.64
C THR A 304 9.21 -8.48 6.47
N ARG A 305 9.23 -8.28 7.79
CA ARG A 305 8.26 -8.86 8.73
C ARG A 305 7.80 -7.81 9.75
N VAL A 306 6.51 -7.85 10.09
CA VAL A 306 5.94 -7.08 11.22
C VAL A 306 5.71 -8.03 12.39
N GLY A 307 5.99 -7.58 13.60
CA GLY A 307 5.79 -8.36 14.82
C GLY A 307 6.88 -9.41 15.09
N ILE A 308 6.61 -10.27 16.07
CA ILE A 308 7.55 -11.28 16.57
C ILE A 308 7.54 -12.55 15.71
N GLY A 309 8.37 -13.53 16.09
CA GLY A 309 8.56 -14.80 15.39
C GLY A 309 9.88 -14.87 14.62
N ALA A 310 10.27 -16.07 14.21
CA ALA A 310 11.52 -16.34 13.52
C ALA A 310 11.58 -15.63 12.16
N PHE A 311 12.76 -15.13 11.81
CA PHE A 311 13.04 -14.46 10.54
C PHE A 311 14.47 -14.80 10.11
N PRO A 312 14.67 -15.92 9.39
CA PRO A 312 16.01 -16.47 9.14
C PRO A 312 16.99 -15.53 8.42
N THR A 313 16.50 -14.65 7.53
CA THR A 313 17.33 -13.69 6.80
C THR A 313 17.42 -12.30 7.43
N GLU A 314 16.88 -12.10 8.63
CA GLU A 314 16.88 -10.80 9.32
C GLU A 314 18.29 -10.21 9.47
N GLN A 315 18.42 -8.91 9.22
CA GLN A 315 19.68 -8.17 9.34
C GLN A 315 19.60 -7.20 10.52
N LEU A 316 20.09 -7.61 11.69
CA LEU A 316 20.24 -6.76 12.87
C LEU A 316 21.54 -5.94 12.80
N ASN A 317 21.72 -5.22 11.68
CA ASN A 317 22.92 -4.46 11.35
C ASN A 317 22.58 -3.32 10.36
N ALA A 318 23.59 -2.55 9.95
CA ALA A 318 23.45 -1.41 9.05
C ALA A 318 22.73 -1.72 7.71
N VAL A 319 22.79 -2.97 7.20
CA VAL A 319 22.03 -3.37 6.00
C VAL A 319 20.53 -3.37 6.29
N GLY A 320 20.10 -3.93 7.41
CA GLY A 320 18.69 -3.94 7.79
C GLY A 320 18.12 -2.53 8.00
N GLU A 321 18.92 -1.64 8.60
CA GLU A 321 18.57 -0.23 8.75
C GLU A 321 18.49 0.52 7.41
N LEU A 322 19.42 0.23 6.48
CA LEU A 322 19.42 0.81 5.13
C LEU A 322 18.20 0.35 4.33
N LEU A 323 17.88 -0.95 4.34
CA LEU A 323 16.68 -1.52 3.72
C LEU A 323 15.41 -0.93 4.33
N GLN A 324 15.35 -0.80 5.65
CA GLN A 324 14.21 -0.20 6.36
C GLN A 324 14.02 1.27 5.96
N THR A 325 15.10 2.04 5.90
CA THR A 325 15.07 3.48 5.61
C THR A 325 14.73 3.75 4.14
N ARG A 326 15.49 3.17 3.19
CA ARG A 326 15.24 3.34 1.74
C ARG A 326 13.88 2.75 1.34
N GLY A 327 13.51 1.61 1.91
CA GLY A 327 12.23 0.96 1.64
C GLY A 327 11.01 1.64 2.28
N HIS A 328 11.21 2.65 3.12
CA HIS A 328 10.18 3.28 3.96
C HIS A 328 9.38 2.22 4.75
N GLU A 329 10.09 1.29 5.38
CA GLU A 329 9.49 0.11 6.01
C GLU A 329 8.97 0.41 7.42
N VAL A 330 7.91 1.21 7.45
CA VAL A 330 7.12 1.57 8.62
C VAL A 330 5.64 1.32 8.31
N GLY A 331 4.88 0.79 9.27
CA GLY A 331 3.45 0.56 9.14
C GLY A 331 2.66 1.88 9.09
N VAL A 332 1.86 2.08 8.03
CA VAL A 332 1.14 3.35 7.78
C VAL A 332 0.15 3.68 8.90
N THR A 333 -0.58 2.67 9.41
CA THR A 333 -1.59 2.84 10.47
C THR A 333 -0.99 2.85 11.88
N THR A 334 0.10 2.12 12.11
CA THR A 334 0.63 1.83 13.46
C THR A 334 1.93 2.54 13.81
N GLY A 335 2.61 3.14 12.83
CA GLY A 335 3.95 3.73 13.01
C GLY A 335 5.06 2.72 13.34
N ARG A 336 4.75 1.41 13.39
CA ARG A 336 5.73 0.38 13.77
C ARG A 336 6.75 0.16 12.65
N LYS A 337 8.03 0.26 12.97
CA LYS A 337 9.14 -0.17 12.10
C LYS A 337 9.00 -1.65 11.76
N ARG A 338 9.20 -2.03 10.50
CA ARG A 338 9.27 -3.44 10.07
C ARG A 338 10.69 -3.96 10.25
N ARG A 339 10.81 -5.23 10.64
CA ARG A 339 12.05 -5.99 10.60
C ARG A 339 12.43 -6.21 9.13
N CYS A 340 13.70 -6.08 8.80
CA CYS A 340 14.20 -6.17 7.42
C CYS A 340 15.32 -7.21 7.32
N GLY A 341 15.36 -7.92 6.19
CA GLY A 341 16.31 -9.00 5.95
C GLY A 341 16.56 -9.22 4.46
N TRP A 342 17.56 -10.03 4.14
CA TRP A 342 17.83 -10.42 2.76
C TRP A 342 16.66 -11.17 2.13
N LEU A 343 16.60 -11.21 0.79
CA LEU A 343 15.64 -12.06 0.10
C LEU A 343 15.86 -13.52 0.50
N ASP A 344 14.79 -14.19 0.90
CA ASP A 344 14.78 -15.61 1.22
C ASP A 344 14.04 -16.38 0.12
N LEU A 345 14.74 -17.27 -0.59
CA LEU A 345 14.16 -18.10 -1.64
C LEU A 345 13.60 -19.43 -1.10
N VAL A 346 13.91 -19.81 0.14
CA VAL A 346 13.26 -20.97 0.79
C VAL A 346 11.78 -20.64 1.01
N ILE A 347 11.48 -19.46 1.56
CA ILE A 347 10.09 -19.04 1.80
C ILE A 347 9.33 -18.74 0.51
N VAL A 348 9.97 -18.16 -0.51
CA VAL A 348 9.30 -17.85 -1.78
C VAL A 348 9.01 -19.14 -2.58
N ARG A 349 9.93 -20.12 -2.59
CA ARG A 349 9.63 -21.47 -3.13
C ARG A 349 8.52 -22.16 -2.35
N TYR A 350 8.49 -22.05 -1.03
CA TYR A 350 7.42 -22.60 -0.21
C TYR A 350 6.05 -21.96 -0.52
N ALA A 351 6.00 -20.63 -0.65
CA ALA A 351 4.81 -19.93 -1.12
C ALA A 351 4.40 -20.36 -2.55
N HIS A 352 5.36 -20.61 -3.45
CA HIS A 352 5.07 -21.15 -4.78
C HIS A 352 4.49 -22.57 -4.74
N MET A 353 5.05 -23.48 -3.94
CA MET A 353 4.55 -24.87 -3.80
C MET A 353 3.07 -24.94 -3.37
N ILE A 354 2.60 -23.96 -2.59
CA ILE A 354 1.19 -23.88 -2.15
C ILE A 354 0.30 -23.19 -3.18
N ASN A 355 0.80 -22.12 -3.81
CA ASN A 355 -0.04 -21.23 -4.63
C ASN A 355 0.00 -21.51 -6.13
N GLY A 356 0.97 -22.27 -6.63
CA GLY A 356 1.13 -22.57 -8.05
C GLY A 356 1.32 -21.32 -8.91
N PHE A 357 2.14 -20.36 -8.45
CA PHE A 357 2.35 -19.09 -9.16
C PHE A 357 2.69 -19.27 -10.65
N THR A 358 1.97 -18.59 -11.54
CA THR A 358 2.23 -18.59 -12.98
C THR A 358 3.27 -17.54 -13.39
N ALA A 359 3.38 -16.44 -12.63
CA ALA A 359 4.50 -15.51 -12.71
C ALA A 359 4.77 -14.80 -11.36
N ILE A 360 5.97 -14.26 -11.19
CA ILE A 360 6.36 -13.46 -10.02
C ILE A 360 6.45 -11.97 -10.36
N ALA A 361 5.81 -11.12 -9.55
CA ALA A 361 5.99 -9.67 -9.58
C ALA A 361 7.04 -9.28 -8.54
N LEU A 362 8.29 -9.02 -8.99
CA LEU A 362 9.36 -8.57 -8.11
C LEU A 362 9.26 -7.05 -7.87
N THR A 363 9.17 -6.63 -6.60
CA THR A 363 8.94 -5.23 -6.23
C THR A 363 10.10 -4.65 -5.43
N LYS A 364 10.22 -3.31 -5.44
CA LYS A 364 11.23 -2.56 -4.65
C LYS A 364 12.69 -2.94 -4.95
N LEU A 365 13.00 -3.29 -6.21
CA LEU A 365 14.38 -3.57 -6.65
C LEU A 365 15.29 -2.34 -6.50
N ASP A 366 14.74 -1.14 -6.70
CA ASP A 366 15.38 0.19 -6.55
C ASP A 366 15.95 0.46 -5.15
N ILE A 367 15.50 -0.30 -4.16
CA ILE A 367 16.01 -0.21 -2.79
C ILE A 367 17.44 -0.77 -2.69
N LEU A 368 17.76 -1.77 -3.52
CA LEU A 368 19.06 -2.44 -3.55
C LEU A 368 20.14 -1.69 -4.36
N ASP A 369 19.75 -0.65 -5.13
CA ASP A 369 20.61 0.11 -6.05
C ASP A 369 21.94 0.61 -5.46
N VAL A 370 21.99 0.86 -4.14
CA VAL A 370 23.14 1.46 -3.45
C VAL A 370 24.12 0.45 -2.85
N LEU A 371 23.77 -0.84 -2.83
CA LEU A 371 24.57 -1.87 -2.15
C LEU A 371 25.84 -2.23 -2.92
N ASP A 372 26.91 -2.55 -2.19
CA ASP A 372 28.12 -3.18 -2.72
C ASP A 372 27.90 -4.67 -3.04
N GLU A 373 27.23 -5.37 -2.13
CA GLU A 373 26.90 -6.79 -2.23
C GLU A 373 25.44 -7.01 -1.81
N ILE A 374 24.79 -7.98 -2.44
CA ILE A 374 23.42 -8.40 -2.15
C ILE A 374 23.45 -9.89 -1.84
N LYS A 375 22.94 -10.30 -0.68
CA LYS A 375 22.85 -11.72 -0.32
C LYS A 375 21.43 -12.24 -0.52
N VAL A 376 21.31 -13.52 -0.86
CA VAL A 376 20.03 -14.22 -1.04
C VAL A 376 20.10 -15.55 -0.29
N GLY A 377 19.16 -15.80 0.62
CA GLY A 377 19.06 -17.07 1.34
C GLY A 377 18.52 -18.15 0.40
N VAL A 378 19.38 -19.10 0.00
CA VAL A 378 19.03 -20.14 -0.98
C VAL A 378 18.56 -21.44 -0.33
N ALA A 379 19.05 -21.74 0.87
CA ALA A 379 18.72 -22.96 1.62
C ALA A 379 18.85 -22.76 3.13
N TYR A 380 18.23 -23.66 3.89
CA TYR A 380 18.37 -23.75 5.34
C TYR A 380 19.18 -24.99 5.72
N LYS A 381 19.99 -24.87 6.76
CA LYS A 381 20.63 -25.98 7.48
C LYS A 381 20.07 -26.05 8.89
N LEU A 382 19.85 -27.26 9.38
CA LEU A 382 19.49 -27.55 10.76
C LEU A 382 20.49 -28.57 11.30
N ASN A 383 21.19 -28.23 12.38
CA ASN A 383 22.27 -29.05 12.94
C ASN A 383 23.31 -29.46 11.87
N GLY A 384 23.76 -28.49 11.06
CA GLY A 384 24.71 -28.69 9.95
C GLY A 384 24.16 -29.39 8.69
N LYS A 385 22.95 -29.95 8.72
CA LYS A 385 22.35 -30.66 7.57
C LYS A 385 21.38 -29.78 6.79
N ARG A 386 21.55 -29.67 5.47
CA ARG A 386 20.63 -28.93 4.59
C ARG A 386 19.25 -29.61 4.58
N ILE A 387 18.19 -28.83 4.81
CA ILE A 387 16.79 -29.31 4.78
C ILE A 387 16.09 -28.88 3.47
N PRO A 388 15.23 -29.72 2.88
CA PRO A 388 14.56 -29.42 1.61
C PRO A 388 13.25 -28.64 1.78
N HIS A 389 12.76 -28.46 3.01
CA HIS A 389 11.44 -27.91 3.32
C HIS A 389 11.53 -26.70 4.26
N PHE A 390 10.47 -25.89 4.28
CA PHE A 390 10.28 -24.82 5.26
C PHE A 390 9.79 -25.41 6.59
N PRO A 391 10.45 -25.16 7.74
CA PRO A 391 10.00 -25.66 9.04
C PRO A 391 8.68 -25.04 9.50
N ALA A 392 7.69 -25.89 9.84
CA ALA A 392 6.41 -25.44 10.39
C ALA A 392 6.50 -25.00 11.87
N ASN A 393 7.36 -25.64 12.67
CA ASN A 393 7.55 -25.26 14.07
C ASN A 393 8.50 -24.06 14.23
N MET A 394 8.08 -23.09 15.04
CA MET A 394 8.81 -21.83 15.26
C MET A 394 10.21 -22.02 15.87
N ASP A 395 10.35 -22.94 16.83
CA ASP A 395 11.63 -23.18 17.52
C ASP A 395 12.65 -23.88 16.61
N VAL A 396 12.18 -24.68 15.65
CA VAL A 396 13.00 -25.23 14.57
C VAL A 396 13.37 -24.12 13.58
N LEU A 397 12.41 -23.30 13.15
CA LEU A 397 12.65 -22.18 12.24
C LEU A 397 13.60 -21.12 12.82
N GLN A 398 13.62 -20.94 14.14
CA GLN A 398 14.56 -20.05 14.83
C GLN A 398 15.99 -20.61 14.91
N LYS A 399 16.17 -21.93 14.75
CA LYS A 399 17.46 -22.63 14.82
C LYS A 399 18.08 -22.92 13.45
N VAL A 400 17.45 -22.48 12.35
CA VAL A 400 18.03 -22.70 11.02
C VAL A 400 19.19 -21.75 10.77
N GLU A 401 20.28 -22.29 10.23
CA GLU A 401 21.36 -21.53 9.63
C GLU A 401 21.04 -21.31 8.15
N VAL A 402 21.10 -20.06 7.69
CA VAL A 402 20.83 -19.74 6.27
C VAL A 402 22.11 -19.88 5.45
N GLU A 403 22.02 -20.67 4.38
CA GLU A 403 23.01 -20.70 3.30
C GLU A 403 22.69 -19.58 2.31
N TYR A 404 23.65 -18.68 2.10
CA TYR A 404 23.51 -17.49 1.25
C TYR A 404 24.31 -17.63 -0.04
N GLU A 405 23.72 -17.16 -1.15
CA GLU A 405 24.46 -16.79 -2.35
C GLU A 405 24.67 -15.27 -2.38
N THR A 406 25.84 -14.81 -2.82
CA THR A 406 26.24 -13.39 -2.79
C THR A 406 26.43 -12.85 -4.20
N PHE A 407 25.76 -11.74 -4.50
CA PHE A 407 25.77 -11.06 -5.79
C PHE A 407 26.49 -9.72 -5.67
N PRO A 408 27.27 -9.31 -6.69
CA PRO A 408 27.80 -7.95 -6.74
C PRO A 408 26.65 -6.97 -6.99
N GLY A 409 26.52 -5.97 -6.12
CA GLY A 409 25.56 -4.89 -6.28
C GLY A 409 25.86 -4.03 -7.51
N TRP A 410 24.84 -3.36 -8.05
CA TRP A 410 24.93 -2.64 -9.32
C TRP A 410 25.25 -1.14 -9.21
N LYS A 411 25.15 -0.53 -8.03
CA LYS A 411 25.56 0.87 -7.77
C LYS A 411 25.05 1.89 -8.80
N THR A 412 23.83 1.68 -9.26
CA THR A 412 23.19 2.42 -10.36
C THR A 412 21.70 2.57 -10.05
N ASP A 413 21.13 3.77 -10.26
CA ASP A 413 19.70 4.03 -10.05
C ASP A 413 18.86 3.29 -11.12
N THR A 414 17.90 2.48 -10.67
CA THR A 414 16.98 1.72 -11.53
C THR A 414 15.55 2.28 -11.55
N SER A 415 15.25 3.35 -10.81
CA SER A 415 13.91 3.95 -10.73
C SER A 415 13.42 4.56 -12.05
N ALA A 416 14.34 4.92 -12.95
CA ALA A 416 14.05 5.43 -14.28
C ALA A 416 13.86 4.33 -15.34
N ALA A 417 14.13 3.05 -15.04
CA ALA A 417 14.01 1.96 -16.01
C ALA A 417 12.56 1.74 -16.46
N ARG A 418 12.35 1.59 -17.78
CA ARG A 418 11.05 1.36 -18.44
C ARG A 418 11.14 0.29 -19.53
N LYS A 419 12.14 -0.59 -19.49
CA LYS A 419 12.31 -1.82 -20.30
C LYS A 419 13.23 -2.77 -19.54
N TRP A 420 13.16 -4.06 -19.85
CA TRP A 420 14.13 -5.04 -19.34
C TRP A 420 15.59 -4.63 -19.63
N ASN A 421 15.86 -4.17 -20.86
CA ASN A 421 17.19 -3.75 -21.30
C ASN A 421 17.66 -2.43 -20.68
N ASP A 422 16.80 -1.68 -19.98
CA ASP A 422 17.21 -0.48 -19.23
C ASP A 422 17.86 -0.85 -17.88
N LEU A 423 17.65 -2.09 -17.39
CA LEU A 423 18.26 -2.57 -16.16
C LEU A 423 19.74 -2.91 -16.37
N PRO A 424 20.64 -2.57 -15.41
CA PRO A 424 22.02 -3.04 -15.41
C PRO A 424 22.10 -4.57 -15.48
N ALA A 425 23.09 -5.10 -16.20
CA ALA A 425 23.26 -6.56 -16.36
C ALA A 425 23.33 -7.33 -15.01
N LYS A 426 23.90 -6.73 -13.97
CA LYS A 426 23.90 -7.27 -12.60
C LYS A 426 22.49 -7.39 -12.01
N ALA A 427 21.61 -6.41 -12.22
CA ALA A 427 20.21 -6.44 -11.78
C ALA A 427 19.39 -7.45 -12.60
N GLN A 428 19.63 -7.54 -13.92
CA GLN A 428 19.06 -8.58 -14.77
C GLN A 428 19.44 -9.99 -14.29
N ASN A 429 20.73 -10.22 -13.99
CA ASN A 429 21.22 -11.49 -13.46
C ASN A 429 20.60 -11.84 -12.10
N TYR A 430 20.42 -10.86 -11.23
CA TYR A 430 19.72 -11.03 -9.94
C TYR A 430 18.27 -11.49 -10.14
N ILE A 431 17.54 -10.92 -11.10
CA ILE A 431 16.16 -11.35 -11.42
C ILE A 431 16.17 -12.78 -12.01
N ARG A 432 17.01 -13.06 -13.01
CA ARG A 432 17.12 -14.41 -13.61
C ARG A 432 17.49 -15.48 -12.59
N PHE A 433 18.33 -15.14 -11.63
CA PHE A 433 18.68 -16.03 -10.53
C PHE A 433 17.46 -16.42 -9.69
N ILE A 434 16.60 -15.45 -9.37
CA ILE A 434 15.34 -15.66 -8.63
C ILE A 434 14.38 -16.54 -9.45
N GLU A 435 14.19 -16.23 -10.74
CA GLU A 435 13.35 -17.01 -11.67
C GLU A 435 13.79 -18.48 -11.73
N ASN A 436 15.08 -18.71 -11.98
CA ASN A 436 15.69 -20.04 -12.05
C ASN A 436 15.55 -20.83 -10.74
N HIS A 437 15.66 -20.16 -9.59
CA HIS A 437 15.52 -20.81 -8.29
C HIS A 437 14.08 -21.13 -7.90
N ILE A 438 13.09 -20.36 -8.37
CA ILE A 438 11.68 -20.62 -8.08
C ILE A 438 11.10 -21.61 -9.11
N GLY A 439 11.64 -21.63 -10.34
CA GLY A 439 11.07 -22.36 -11.47
C GLY A 439 9.90 -21.63 -12.15
N VAL A 440 9.77 -20.33 -11.91
CA VAL A 440 8.65 -19.48 -12.33
C VAL A 440 9.19 -18.20 -12.96
N PRO A 441 8.73 -17.79 -14.15
CA PRO A 441 9.17 -16.54 -14.77
C PRO A 441 8.68 -15.33 -13.95
N SER A 442 9.42 -14.23 -13.99
CA SER A 442 8.90 -12.96 -13.53
C SER A 442 7.96 -12.36 -14.57
N MET A 443 7.13 -11.40 -14.19
CA MET A 443 6.25 -10.66 -15.13
C MET A 443 7.03 -9.83 -16.18
N PHE A 444 8.36 -9.92 -16.22
CA PHE A 444 9.19 -9.36 -17.29
C PHE A 444 9.30 -10.25 -18.53
N ASP A 445 9.40 -11.56 -18.34
CA ASP A 445 9.72 -12.51 -19.42
C ASP A 445 8.47 -13.20 -20.00
N THR A 446 7.31 -12.99 -19.36
CA THR A 446 6.01 -13.43 -19.88
C THR A 446 5.68 -12.71 -21.19
N LYS A 447 5.55 -13.45 -22.31
CA LYS A 447 5.20 -12.94 -23.65
C LYS A 447 3.85 -12.20 -23.75
N SER A 448 3.09 -12.06 -22.67
CA SER A 448 1.92 -11.19 -22.60
C SER A 448 2.34 -9.73 -22.78
N GLN A 449 1.91 -9.10 -23.88
CA GLN A 449 2.21 -7.71 -24.23
C GLN A 449 1.51 -6.66 -23.31
N THR A 450 1.11 -7.06 -22.11
CA THR A 450 0.42 -6.21 -21.13
C THR A 450 1.43 -5.45 -20.28
N SER A 451 1.93 -4.33 -20.81
CA SER A 451 2.52 -3.21 -20.04
C SER A 451 3.41 -3.55 -18.83
N MET A 452 4.33 -4.52 -19.02
CA MET A 452 5.71 -4.49 -18.52
C MET A 452 5.91 -3.80 -17.15
N CYS A 453 5.74 -4.54 -16.06
CA CYS A 453 5.76 -3.95 -14.72
C CYS A 453 7.05 -4.22 -13.93
N LEU A 454 8.02 -3.31 -14.09
CA LEU A 454 8.97 -3.02 -13.02
C LEU A 454 8.16 -2.28 -11.96
N VAL A 455 7.84 -2.94 -10.85
CA VAL A 455 7.34 -2.25 -9.65
C VAL A 455 8.53 -1.64 -8.88
N THR A 456 9.43 -0.94 -9.60
CA THR A 456 10.46 -0.02 -9.08
C THR A 456 9.93 1.41 -9.03
N PHE A 457 8.78 1.56 -8.38
CA PHE A 457 8.25 2.89 -8.09
C PHE A 457 8.09 3.08 -6.60
N THR A 458 9.20 3.46 -5.95
CA THR A 458 9.14 4.32 -4.76
C THR A 458 8.71 5.74 -5.21
N LEU A 459 7.50 5.85 -5.76
CA LEU A 459 6.93 7.03 -6.43
C LEU A 459 6.59 8.19 -5.48
N ASN A 460 7.31 8.31 -4.36
CA ASN A 460 7.05 9.28 -3.30
C ASN A 460 8.18 10.33 -3.14
N GLN A 461 9.39 10.10 -3.67
CA GLN A 461 10.46 11.10 -3.56
C GLN A 461 10.30 12.29 -4.53
N TYR A 462 10.03 12.05 -5.82
CA TYR A 462 9.91 13.15 -6.79
C TYR A 462 8.69 14.05 -6.52
N TRP A 463 7.52 13.46 -6.23
CA TRP A 463 6.30 14.25 -6.00
C TRP A 463 6.30 15.04 -4.69
N ARG A 464 6.76 14.47 -3.57
CA ARG A 464 6.83 15.23 -2.30
C ARG A 464 7.82 16.39 -2.38
N LYS A 465 8.97 16.21 -3.06
CA LYS A 465 9.94 17.29 -3.24
C LYS A 465 9.34 18.40 -4.10
N LEU A 466 8.72 18.06 -5.24
CA LEU A 466 8.05 19.03 -6.12
C LEU A 466 6.95 19.83 -5.38
N LEU A 467 6.08 19.15 -4.63
CA LEU A 467 5.02 19.78 -3.84
C LEU A 467 5.56 20.64 -2.69
N SER A 468 6.67 20.25 -2.05
CA SER A 468 7.31 21.05 -0.99
C SER A 468 7.96 22.33 -1.51
N THR A 469 8.39 22.35 -2.77
CA THR A 469 8.87 23.57 -3.47
C THR A 469 7.74 24.39 -4.11
N LEU A 470 6.50 23.89 -4.13
CA LEU A 470 5.32 24.55 -4.72
C LEU A 470 4.28 24.97 -3.67
N THR A 471 4.70 25.20 -2.42
CA THR A 471 3.89 25.97 -1.45
C THR A 471 3.81 27.43 -1.88
N LEU A 472 2.75 27.76 -2.61
CA LEU A 472 2.39 29.12 -3.01
C LEU A 472 2.30 30.05 -1.77
N LYS A 473 3.01 31.18 -1.82
CA LYS A 473 2.69 32.33 -0.94
C LYS A 473 1.30 32.86 -1.29
N PRO A 474 0.54 33.41 -0.32
CA PRO A 474 -0.77 34.01 -0.60
C PRO A 474 -0.64 35.19 -1.59
N PRO A 475 -1.69 35.46 -2.39
CA PRO A 475 -1.60 36.39 -3.51
C PRO A 475 -1.60 37.85 -3.04
N ASN A 476 -0.47 38.55 -3.24
CA ASN A 476 -0.47 40.01 -3.33
C ASN A 476 -0.69 40.42 -4.79
N GLN A 477 -1.58 41.39 -4.98
CA GLN A 477 -2.02 41.83 -6.31
C GLN A 477 -0.92 42.65 -7.03
N ASN A 478 -0.42 42.14 -8.15
CA ASN A 478 -0.43 42.80 -9.47
C ASN A 478 0.36 41.97 -10.50
N HIS A 479 0.05 42.18 -11.78
CA HIS A 479 0.50 41.43 -12.97
C HIS A 479 -0.21 40.07 -13.20
N SER A 480 -1.27 40.14 -13.99
CA SER A 480 -1.91 38.99 -14.63
C SER A 480 -0.97 38.36 -15.65
N CYS A 481 -0.60 37.08 -15.46
CA CYS A 481 0.00 36.27 -16.52
C CYS A 481 -0.80 34.97 -16.64
N VAL A 482 -1.61 34.86 -17.70
CA VAL A 482 -2.40 33.66 -17.99
C VAL A 482 -1.53 32.69 -18.76
N ILE A 483 -1.05 31.64 -18.09
CA ILE A 483 -0.36 30.53 -18.76
C ILE A 483 -1.43 29.53 -19.22
N PHE A 484 -1.75 29.55 -20.52
CA PHE A 484 -2.47 28.45 -21.15
C PHE A 484 -1.54 27.23 -21.28
N VAL A 485 -1.86 26.15 -20.55
CA VAL A 485 -1.27 24.83 -20.82
C VAL A 485 -2.18 24.09 -21.79
N GLY A 486 -2.07 24.44 -23.07
CA GLY A 486 -2.74 23.71 -24.16
C GLY A 486 -2.03 22.40 -24.44
N TRP A 487 -2.76 21.28 -24.44
CA TRP A 487 -2.25 20.01 -24.97
C TRP A 487 -2.29 20.05 -26.50
N HIS A 488 -1.21 19.63 -27.15
CA HIS A 488 -1.22 19.32 -28.58
C HIS A 488 -0.79 17.88 -28.81
N CYS A 489 -1.66 17.15 -29.50
CA CYS A 489 -1.45 15.77 -29.91
C CYS A 489 -0.70 15.79 -31.24
N PHE A 490 0.47 15.15 -31.32
CA PHE A 490 1.21 15.02 -32.57
C PHE A 490 1.07 13.62 -33.14
N THR A 491 0.23 13.50 -34.16
CA THR A 491 0.27 12.43 -35.16
C THR A 491 1.15 12.85 -36.33
N THR A 492 2.29 12.17 -36.51
CA THR A 492 3.04 11.94 -37.77
C THR A 492 3.41 13.09 -38.72
N SER A 493 4.62 12.95 -39.30
CA SER A 493 5.20 13.64 -40.48
C SER A 493 6.03 14.91 -40.24
N GLU A 494 6.99 15.11 -41.14
CA GLU A 494 8.18 15.97 -41.02
C GLU A 494 7.99 17.35 -41.67
N ILE A 495 8.76 18.35 -41.23
CA ILE A 495 9.43 19.45 -41.99
C ILE A 495 9.78 20.61 -41.01
N PRO A 496 10.97 21.24 -41.09
CA PRO A 496 11.41 22.26 -40.13
C PRO A 496 11.09 23.70 -40.56
N ILE A 497 10.71 24.57 -39.60
CA ILE A 497 10.69 26.04 -39.77
C ILE A 497 11.26 26.72 -38.52
N SER A 498 12.22 27.63 -38.73
CA SER A 498 12.87 28.44 -37.69
C SER A 498 12.08 29.72 -37.40
N ILE A 499 11.95 30.13 -36.13
CA ILE A 499 11.49 31.48 -35.76
C ILE A 499 12.42 32.11 -34.71
N MET A 500 12.64 33.41 -34.89
CA MET A 500 13.60 34.29 -34.21
C MET A 500 13.07 34.83 -32.88
N ILE A 501 13.92 34.97 -31.87
CA ILE A 501 13.57 35.58 -30.56
C ILE A 501 14.42 36.84 -30.34
N MET A 502 13.77 37.97 -30.02
CA MET A 502 14.43 39.17 -29.48
C MET A 502 14.14 39.32 -27.98
N THR A 503 15.04 39.96 -27.26
CA THR A 503 15.20 39.87 -25.79
C THR A 503 14.90 41.16 -25.03
N SER A 504 14.46 41.06 -23.76
CA SER A 504 14.89 42.00 -22.71
C SER A 504 14.78 41.44 -21.25
N THR A 505 15.90 40.89 -20.76
CA THR A 505 16.60 41.15 -19.46
C THR A 505 15.98 42.12 -18.41
N VAL A 506 16.21 42.03 -17.08
CA VAL A 506 16.87 41.07 -16.14
C VAL A 506 16.08 41.12 -14.80
N LEU A 507 15.92 40.07 -13.97
CA LEU A 507 16.69 39.62 -12.77
C LEU A 507 15.81 38.55 -12.05
N SER A 508 16.25 37.60 -11.22
CA SER A 508 17.60 37.07 -10.92
C SER A 508 17.58 35.68 -10.27
N THR A 509 18.38 34.77 -10.86
CA THR A 509 19.27 33.78 -10.22
C THR A 509 18.73 32.72 -9.23
N LEU A 510 18.72 31.46 -9.71
CA LEU A 510 19.11 30.28 -8.94
C LEU A 510 19.87 29.35 -9.94
N LEU A 511 21.14 29.05 -9.70
CA LEU A 511 22.05 28.45 -10.70
C LEU A 511 22.94 27.37 -10.07
N ILE A 512 23.16 26.27 -10.80
CA ILE A 512 23.94 25.10 -10.39
C ILE A 512 24.85 24.66 -11.56
N LEU A 513 26.17 24.59 -11.29
CA LEU A 513 27.23 23.89 -12.05
C LEU A 513 27.57 24.43 -13.48
N PRO A 514 28.72 24.03 -14.07
CA PRO A 514 30.06 24.47 -13.67
C PRO A 514 30.89 25.04 -14.86
N TYR A 515 32.17 25.34 -14.63
CA TYR A 515 33.12 26.03 -15.53
C TYR A 515 32.86 27.52 -15.75
N VAL A 516 33.77 28.36 -15.24
CA VAL A 516 33.79 29.81 -15.52
C VAL A 516 35.21 30.24 -15.89
N SER A 517 35.40 30.66 -17.13
CA SER A 517 36.53 31.51 -17.53
C SER A 517 36.11 32.98 -17.42
N VAL A 518 36.65 33.73 -16.47
CA VAL A 518 36.29 35.14 -16.28
C VAL A 518 37.06 36.01 -17.26
N SER A 519 36.36 36.72 -18.14
CA SER A 519 36.90 37.85 -18.90
C SER A 519 36.31 39.14 -18.33
N TYR A 520 37.16 40.04 -17.85
CA TYR A 520 36.70 41.32 -17.32
C TYR A 520 36.35 42.28 -18.46
N PHE A 521 35.19 42.93 -18.31
CA PHE A 521 34.74 44.02 -19.15
C PHE A 521 34.47 45.22 -18.25
N SER A 522 35.27 46.27 -18.36
CA SER A 522 35.01 47.57 -17.73
C SER A 522 34.42 48.53 -18.77
N GLN A 523 33.28 49.14 -18.46
CA GLN A 523 32.69 50.15 -19.32
C GLN A 523 33.22 51.53 -18.96
N VAL A 524 33.87 52.20 -19.92
CA VAL A 524 34.18 53.63 -19.84
C VAL A 524 33.54 54.30 -21.06
N GLY A 525 32.29 54.75 -20.90
CA GLY A 525 31.51 55.35 -21.98
C GLY A 525 30.85 54.34 -22.94
N ARG A 526 30.46 54.81 -24.14
CA ARG A 526 29.64 54.05 -25.10
C ARG A 526 30.45 53.11 -26.03
N CYS A 527 31.47 52.42 -25.52
CA CYS A 527 32.16 51.34 -26.23
C CYS A 527 32.75 50.30 -25.26
N TRP A 528 32.81 49.04 -25.69
CA TRP A 528 33.39 47.92 -24.93
C TRP A 528 34.57 47.31 -25.70
N LYS A 529 35.59 46.81 -24.98
CA LYS A 529 36.76 46.14 -25.56
C LYS A 529 37.08 44.87 -24.75
N VAL A 530 37.59 43.83 -25.41
CA VAL A 530 37.91 42.51 -24.80
C VAL A 530 39.42 42.28 -24.80
N GLN A 531 39.94 41.69 -23.73
CA GLN A 531 41.22 40.96 -23.75
C GLN A 531 41.04 39.62 -23.01
N ARG A 532 41.72 38.57 -23.49
CA ARG A 532 41.81 37.25 -22.84
C ARG A 532 43.27 36.95 -22.54
N VAL A 533 43.51 36.21 -21.46
CA VAL A 533 44.80 35.59 -21.13
C VAL A 533 44.53 34.15 -20.69
N HIS A 534 45.41 33.23 -21.07
CA HIS A 534 45.43 31.82 -20.65
C HIS A 534 46.77 31.52 -20.00
N ASP A 535 46.79 30.95 -18.78
CA ASP A 535 47.68 29.83 -18.41
C ASP A 535 47.29 29.24 -17.04
N PRO A 536 47.61 27.96 -16.74
CA PRO A 536 47.29 27.31 -15.47
C PRO A 536 48.54 27.01 -14.63
N ASP A 537 48.93 27.92 -13.74
CA ASP A 537 49.82 27.62 -12.61
C ASP A 537 49.70 28.70 -11.51
N VAL A 538 50.37 28.48 -10.38
CA VAL A 538 50.40 29.36 -9.17
C VAL A 538 49.22 29.21 -8.20
N LEU A 539 49.37 28.25 -7.28
CA LEU A 539 48.78 28.32 -5.94
C LEU A 539 49.81 27.85 -4.88
N LYS A 540 50.84 28.68 -4.66
CA LYS A 540 51.79 28.57 -3.53
C LYS A 540 52.01 29.93 -2.87
N ALA A 541 52.24 29.88 -1.56
CA ALA A 541 52.11 31.00 -0.62
C ALA A 541 53.21 32.07 -0.68
N ASN A 542 52.84 33.28 -0.22
CA ASN A 542 53.65 34.36 0.36
C ASN A 542 52.66 35.33 1.07
N LEU A 543 52.94 36.01 2.18
CA LEU A 543 54.15 36.10 3.02
C LEU A 543 53.78 36.49 4.49
N CYS A 544 54.78 36.43 5.37
CA CYS A 544 54.75 36.39 6.84
C CYS A 544 54.25 37.63 7.65
N LEU A 545 53.67 37.35 8.84
CA LEU A 545 54.01 37.76 10.25
C LEU A 545 54.70 39.11 10.56
N PRO A 546 54.70 39.65 11.83
CA PRO A 546 54.54 38.99 13.14
C PRO A 546 53.58 39.73 14.15
N LEU A 547 53.42 39.49 15.46
CA LEU A 547 54.23 38.95 16.60
C LEU A 547 53.31 38.44 17.77
N MET A 548 53.76 37.44 18.56
CA MET A 548 53.48 37.15 20.03
C MET A 548 52.03 36.95 20.57
N GLU A 549 51.70 36.12 21.58
CA GLU A 549 52.46 35.16 22.44
C GLU A 549 51.54 34.09 23.14
N ALA A 550 52.13 32.94 23.54
CA ALA A 550 51.80 31.99 24.65
C ALA A 550 50.34 31.59 25.04
N GLN A 551 49.93 30.29 24.95
CA GLN A 551 49.88 29.22 26.01
C GLN A 551 48.78 29.38 27.11
N THR A 552 48.10 28.38 27.72
CA THR A 552 48.04 26.89 27.63
C THR A 552 46.77 26.33 28.33
N VAL A 553 46.40 25.06 28.06
CA VAL A 553 45.73 24.05 28.94
C VAL A 553 44.51 24.43 29.81
N TRP A 554 43.45 23.60 29.76
CA TRP A 554 42.48 23.43 30.86
C TRP A 554 42.17 21.95 31.14
N HIS A 555 42.12 21.60 32.42
CA HIS A 555 41.58 20.34 32.98
C HIS A 555 40.44 20.69 33.97
N ASP A 556 39.81 19.65 34.52
CA ASP A 556 38.50 19.64 35.19
C ASP A 556 38.35 20.39 36.55
N VAL A 557 37.08 20.43 36.99
CA VAL A 557 36.55 20.33 38.39
C VAL A 557 35.83 21.55 39.01
N ALA A 558 34.64 21.26 39.58
CA ALA A 558 33.83 21.99 40.59
C ALA A 558 33.24 23.37 40.21
N SER A 559 31.91 23.60 40.24
CA SER A 559 30.92 23.51 41.35
C SER A 559 31.01 24.65 42.37
N PHE A 560 29.99 25.53 42.45
CA PHE A 560 29.13 25.79 43.64
C PHE A 560 28.15 27.00 43.44
N HIS A 561 26.88 26.83 43.88
CA HIS A 561 25.95 27.82 44.53
C HIS A 561 25.72 29.26 43.97
N HIS A 562 24.61 30.00 44.21
CA HIS A 562 23.20 29.78 44.65
C HIS A 562 22.41 31.11 44.41
N LEU A 563 21.05 31.07 44.40
CA LEU A 563 20.00 32.17 44.46
C LEU A 563 19.04 32.07 43.24
N LYS A 564 17.72 31.77 43.29
CA LYS A 564 16.60 31.68 44.28
C LYS A 564 15.67 32.91 44.31
N LEU A 565 14.34 32.64 44.31
CA LEU A 565 13.15 33.54 44.39
C LEU A 565 12.66 34.18 43.06
N SER A 566 11.35 34.39 42.79
CA SER A 566 10.10 33.87 43.40
C SER A 566 8.85 34.10 42.52
N SER A 567 7.81 33.31 42.79
CA SER A 567 6.41 33.27 42.27
C SER A 567 5.59 34.57 42.08
N SER A 568 4.65 34.56 41.11
CA SER A 568 3.22 34.91 41.31
C SER A 568 2.30 34.50 40.13
N LEU A 569 0.99 34.35 40.37
CA LEU A 569 -0.06 33.99 39.39
C LEU A 569 -0.76 35.24 38.79
N VAL A 570 -1.51 35.09 37.67
CA VAL A 570 -2.99 35.34 37.53
C VAL A 570 -3.45 35.64 36.07
N ASN A 571 -4.43 34.84 35.62
CA ASN A 571 -5.51 35.00 34.59
C ASN A 571 -5.46 35.96 33.35
N LYS A 572 -5.84 35.35 32.21
CA LYS A 572 -6.82 35.76 31.16
C LYS A 572 -7.04 37.26 30.84
N GLN A 573 -6.85 37.65 29.56
CA GLN A 573 -7.96 37.95 28.61
C GLN A 573 -7.47 38.33 27.18
N ASN A 574 -8.41 38.40 26.23
CA ASN A 574 -8.19 38.68 24.80
C ASN A 574 -7.71 40.12 24.54
N ILE A 575 -7.01 40.33 23.42
CA ILE A 575 -6.85 41.65 22.80
C ILE A 575 -7.34 41.58 21.35
N TYR A 576 -8.40 42.32 21.06
CA TYR A 576 -8.77 42.75 19.70
C TYR A 576 -8.13 44.11 19.44
N VAL A 577 -7.69 44.37 18.21
CA VAL A 577 -7.39 45.73 17.74
C VAL A 577 -8.06 45.96 16.39
N THR A 578 -8.92 46.97 16.33
CA THR A 578 -9.57 47.47 15.12
C THR A 578 -9.31 48.95 15.01
N PHE A 579 -8.96 49.43 13.81
CA PHE A 579 -9.11 50.84 13.44
C PHE A 579 -9.55 50.94 11.99
N GLU A 580 -10.66 51.66 11.78
CA GLU A 580 -11.04 52.28 10.51
C GLU A 580 -10.12 53.50 10.24
N GLN A 581 -10.13 54.25 9.13
CA GLN A 581 -10.97 54.32 7.93
C GLN A 581 -10.18 55.13 6.88
N CYS A 582 -10.36 54.90 5.57
CA CYS A 582 -10.21 55.97 4.55
C CYS A 582 -10.70 55.51 3.17
N ARG A 583 -11.64 56.25 2.58
CA ARG A 583 -12.08 56.09 1.17
C ARG A 583 -11.33 57.10 0.29
N LEU A 584 -10.99 56.73 -0.94
CA LEU A 584 -10.73 57.68 -2.02
C LEU A 584 -11.39 57.20 -3.33
N TYR A 585 -11.74 58.15 -4.19
CA TYR A 585 -12.68 57.97 -5.30
C TYR A 585 -12.02 57.51 -6.61
N LEU A 586 -12.81 56.88 -7.49
CA LEU A 586 -12.49 56.75 -8.90
C LEU A 586 -12.55 58.12 -9.61
N PHE A 587 -11.63 58.34 -10.54
CA PHE A 587 -11.86 59.13 -11.76
C PHE A 587 -11.28 58.38 -12.97
N CYS A 588 -11.87 58.62 -14.15
CA CYS A 588 -11.55 57.95 -15.41
C CYS A 588 -11.05 58.99 -16.44
N CYS A 589 -10.68 58.51 -17.63
CA CYS A 589 -9.99 59.19 -18.75
C CYS A 589 -8.46 59.28 -18.57
N SER A 590 -7.65 58.98 -19.60
CA SER A 590 -7.94 58.59 -21.00
C SER A 590 -6.92 57.60 -21.52
#